data_AF-A0A2S0MNA6-F1
#
_entry.id   AF-A0A2S0MNA6-F1
#
_cell.length_a   1.000
_cell.length_b   1.000
_cell.length_c   1.000
_cell.angle_alpha   90.00
_cell.angle_beta   90.00
_cell.angle_gamma   90.00
#
_symmetry.space_group_name_H-M   'P 1'
#
loop_
_entity.id
_entity.type
_entity.pdbx_description
1 polymer ?
#
loop_
_entity_poly.entity_id
_entity_poly.type
_entity_poly.pdbx_seq_one_letter_code
_entity_poly.pdbx_strand_id
1 'polypeptide(L)'
;MGNKVGRGTLLNRTQTAALFGIAATTLDDWVRRGCPVVERGSRGKRWTFNSADVHAWREHDIRSETAGVQLATSDELKRRKLAAETGAAELAYAQAAELVAPVEQIERAMAKAFGEVRANLRNVLPSRAARRLIGETSETRLKAVLLEEVDHALEALADTDLIAEADLDLSDDEDGDED
;
A
#
# COMPACT_ATOMS: atom_id res chain seq x y z
N MET A 1 -19.59 -15.16 -28.32
CA MET A 1 -20.69 -15.64 -27.46
C MET A 1 -21.94 -14.87 -27.82
N GLY A 2 -22.97 -15.53 -28.34
CA GLY A 2 -24.19 -14.88 -28.82
C GLY A 2 -24.97 -14.24 -27.69
N ASN A 3 -25.15 -12.92 -27.76
CA ASN A 3 -25.92 -12.13 -26.81
C ASN A 3 -27.36 -12.68 -26.76
N LYS A 4 -27.72 -13.43 -25.71
CA LYS A 4 -29.10 -13.82 -25.48
C LYS A 4 -29.84 -12.56 -25.00
N VAL A 5 -30.24 -11.73 -25.96
CA VAL A 5 -31.16 -10.63 -25.74
C VAL A 5 -32.40 -11.23 -25.09
N GLY A 6 -32.78 -10.76 -23.89
CA GLY A 6 -34.01 -11.22 -23.24
C GLY A 6 -35.20 -11.07 -24.19
N ARG A 7 -36.24 -11.91 -24.04
CA ARG A 7 -37.50 -11.87 -24.82
C ARG A 7 -38.33 -10.57 -24.63
N GLY A 8 -37.69 -9.46 -24.27
CA GLY A 8 -38.29 -8.15 -24.11
C GLY A 8 -38.45 -7.39 -25.41
N THR A 9 -39.15 -6.27 -25.32
CA THR A 9 -39.42 -5.36 -26.44
C THR A 9 -38.33 -4.29 -26.50
N LEU A 10 -37.89 -3.93 -27.71
CA LEU A 10 -36.99 -2.80 -27.92
C LEU A 10 -37.78 -1.49 -27.78
N LEU A 11 -37.36 -0.67 -26.82
CA LEU A 11 -38.01 0.58 -26.45
C LEU A 11 -37.01 1.73 -26.51
N ASN A 12 -37.50 2.92 -26.86
CA ASN A 12 -36.71 4.13 -26.76
C ASN A 12 -36.68 4.67 -25.33
N ARG A 13 -35.77 5.61 -25.03
CA ARG A 13 -35.59 6.21 -23.70
C ARG A 13 -36.90 6.67 -23.03
N THR A 14 -37.78 7.35 -23.77
CA THR A 14 -39.06 7.85 -23.24
C THR A 14 -40.03 6.70 -22.96
N GLN A 15 -40.10 5.72 -23.85
CA GLN A 15 -40.94 4.53 -23.68
C GLN A 15 -40.46 3.65 -22.52
N THR A 16 -39.15 3.48 -22.36
CA THR A 16 -38.56 2.75 -21.23
C THR A 16 -38.88 3.47 -19.92
N ALA A 17 -38.67 4.79 -19.85
CA ALA A 17 -39.01 5.57 -18.66
C ALA A 17 -40.51 5.44 -18.29
N ALA A 18 -41.39 5.53 -19.29
CA ALA A 18 -42.83 5.35 -19.10
C ALA A 18 -43.20 3.93 -18.66
N LEU A 19 -42.58 2.89 -19.23
CA LEU A 19 -42.82 1.49 -18.86
C LEU A 19 -42.52 1.24 -17.37
N PHE A 20 -41.42 1.80 -16.87
CA PHE A 20 -41.01 1.65 -15.47
C PHE A 20 -41.61 2.72 -14.54
N GLY A 21 -42.42 3.64 -15.06
CA GLY A 21 -43.04 4.71 -14.27
C GLY A 21 -42.05 5.72 -13.66
N ILE A 22 -40.88 5.90 -14.29
CA ILE A 22 -39.80 6.78 -13.79
C ILE A 22 -39.59 8.01 -14.69
N ALA A 23 -38.91 9.02 -14.15
CA ALA A 23 -38.42 10.13 -14.95
C ALA A 23 -37.28 9.69 -15.88
N ALA A 24 -37.14 10.36 -17.03
CA ALA A 24 -36.08 10.02 -17.99
C ALA A 24 -34.66 10.30 -17.44
N THR A 25 -34.52 11.24 -16.51
CA THR A 25 -33.27 11.50 -15.76
C THR A 25 -32.89 10.34 -14.85
N THR A 26 -33.87 9.70 -14.21
CA THR A 26 -33.66 8.48 -13.40
C THR A 26 -33.16 7.33 -14.26
N LEU A 27 -33.68 7.21 -15.50
CA LEU A 27 -33.17 6.22 -16.45
C LEU A 27 -31.71 6.51 -16.86
N ASP A 28 -31.32 7.78 -17.00
CA ASP A 28 -29.91 8.14 -17.26
C ASP A 28 -29.00 7.75 -16.08
N ASP A 29 -29.48 7.95 -14.85
CA ASP A 29 -28.76 7.53 -13.65
C ASP A 29 -28.61 6.01 -13.59
N TRP A 30 -29.65 5.25 -13.97
CA TRP A 30 -29.56 3.80 -14.10
C TRP A 30 -28.50 3.39 -15.12
N VAL A 31 -28.43 4.07 -16.27
CA VAL A 31 -27.38 3.83 -17.27
C VAL A 31 -25.99 4.11 -16.71
N ARG A 32 -25.82 5.17 -15.89
CA ARG A 32 -24.54 5.46 -15.22
C ARG A 32 -24.14 4.35 -14.24
N ARG A 33 -25.12 3.72 -13.58
CA ARG A 33 -24.94 2.58 -12.68
C ARG A 33 -24.79 1.22 -13.39
N GLY A 34 -24.80 1.21 -14.73
CA GLY A 34 -24.55 0.00 -15.51
C GLY A 34 -25.79 -0.68 -16.11
N CYS A 35 -26.92 0.02 -16.18
CA CYS A 35 -28.12 -0.50 -16.86
C CYS A 35 -27.83 -0.84 -18.34
N PRO A 36 -28.23 -2.04 -18.82
CA PRO A 36 -27.98 -2.48 -20.20
C PRO A 36 -28.59 -1.55 -21.26
N VAL A 37 -27.78 -1.20 -22.26
CA VAL A 37 -28.20 -0.40 -23.42
C VAL A 37 -27.86 -1.17 -24.69
N VAL A 38 -28.84 -1.37 -25.56
CA VAL A 38 -28.66 -2.10 -26.83
C VAL A 38 -27.97 -1.20 -27.86
N GLU A 39 -28.43 0.06 -27.97
CA GLU A 39 -27.79 1.06 -28.81
C GLU A 39 -27.80 2.42 -28.10
N ARG A 40 -26.63 3.02 -27.92
CA ARG A 40 -26.51 4.37 -27.37
C ARG A 40 -26.90 5.39 -28.43
N GLY A 41 -27.69 6.39 -28.03
CA GLY A 41 -28.03 7.47 -28.95
C GLY A 41 -26.83 8.33 -29.31
N SER A 42 -26.82 8.79 -30.55
CA SER A 42 -25.88 9.76 -31.10
C SER A 42 -26.63 10.71 -32.03
N ARG A 43 -25.96 11.66 -32.70
CA ARG A 43 -26.64 12.61 -33.58
C ARG A 43 -27.36 11.86 -34.71
N GLY A 44 -28.70 11.82 -34.65
CA GLY A 44 -29.55 11.08 -35.59
C GLY A 44 -29.91 9.65 -35.19
N LYS A 45 -29.37 9.12 -34.09
CA LYS A 45 -29.70 7.79 -33.56
C LYS A 45 -30.36 7.89 -32.19
N ARG A 46 -31.52 7.25 -32.04
CA ARG A 46 -32.23 7.20 -30.75
C ARG A 46 -31.66 6.10 -29.88
N TRP A 47 -31.70 6.30 -28.56
CA TRP A 47 -31.36 5.26 -27.60
C TRP A 47 -32.32 4.08 -27.71
N THR A 48 -31.79 2.87 -27.64
CA THR A 48 -32.57 1.63 -27.68
C THR A 48 -32.23 0.75 -26.48
N PHE A 49 -33.28 0.32 -25.78
CA PHE A 49 -33.20 -0.54 -24.60
C PHE A 49 -34.06 -1.79 -24.81
N ASN A 50 -33.64 -2.94 -24.30
CA ASN A 50 -34.50 -4.12 -24.22
C ASN A 50 -35.20 -4.14 -22.85
N SER A 51 -36.53 -4.21 -22.84
CA SER A 51 -37.30 -4.15 -21.59
C SER A 51 -37.00 -5.30 -20.62
N ALA A 52 -36.71 -6.51 -21.10
CA ALA A 52 -36.41 -7.66 -20.25
C ALA A 52 -35.02 -7.53 -19.62
N ASP A 53 -34.03 -7.06 -20.37
CA ASP A 53 -32.67 -6.88 -19.87
C ASP A 53 -32.62 -5.76 -18.81
N VAL A 54 -33.35 -4.65 -19.04
CA VAL A 54 -33.47 -3.55 -18.07
C VAL A 54 -34.19 -4.01 -16.80
N HIS A 55 -35.26 -4.81 -16.92
CA HIS A 55 -35.97 -5.36 -15.77
C HIS A 55 -35.09 -6.31 -14.94
N ALA A 56 -34.38 -7.23 -15.61
CA ALA A 56 -33.48 -8.16 -14.94
C ALA A 56 -32.35 -7.44 -14.20
N TRP A 57 -31.77 -6.40 -14.83
CA TRP A 57 -30.78 -5.54 -14.18
C TRP A 57 -31.37 -4.82 -12.97
N ARG A 58 -32.58 -4.26 -13.07
CA ARG A 58 -33.21 -3.52 -11.96
C ARG A 58 -33.55 -4.41 -10.76
N GLU A 59 -34.03 -5.62 -11.00
CA GLU A 59 -34.24 -6.63 -9.95
C GLU A 59 -32.94 -6.97 -9.21
N HIS A 60 -31.85 -7.13 -9.95
CA HIS A 60 -30.53 -7.37 -9.36
C HIS A 60 -30.04 -6.14 -8.57
N ASP A 61 -30.16 -4.95 -9.15
CA ASP A 61 -29.77 -3.66 -8.57
C ASP A 61 -30.51 -3.37 -7.23
N ILE A 62 -31.83 -3.57 -7.20
CA ILE A 62 -32.64 -3.46 -5.96
C ILE A 62 -32.20 -4.50 -4.92
N ARG A 63 -31.94 -5.74 -5.34
CA ARG A 63 -31.51 -6.81 -4.44
C ARG A 63 -30.13 -6.50 -3.84
N SER A 64 -29.20 -5.96 -4.62
CA SER A 64 -27.89 -5.52 -4.11
C SER A 64 -28.00 -4.33 -3.16
N GLU A 65 -28.84 -3.33 -3.47
CA GLU A 65 -29.10 -2.18 -2.60
C GLU A 65 -29.70 -2.63 -1.25
N THR A 66 -30.63 -3.59 -1.28
CA THR A 66 -31.33 -4.11 -0.08
C THR A 66 -30.43 -5.01 0.77
N ALA A 67 -29.47 -5.72 0.15
CA ALA A 67 -28.52 -6.58 0.84
C ALA A 67 -27.36 -5.81 1.52
N GLY A 68 -27.36 -4.48 1.49
CA GLY A 68 -26.29 -3.65 2.06
C GLY A 68 -24.97 -3.69 1.27
N VAL A 69 -24.95 -4.42 0.15
CA VAL A 69 -23.84 -4.42 -0.81
C VAL A 69 -24.04 -3.21 -1.71
N GLN A 70 -23.75 -2.02 -1.19
CA GLN A 70 -23.50 -0.87 -2.04
C GLN A 70 -22.25 -1.20 -2.86
N LEU A 71 -22.47 -1.78 -4.06
CA LEU A 71 -21.44 -1.89 -5.07
C LEU A 71 -20.98 -0.46 -5.34
N ALA A 72 -19.81 -0.10 -4.78
CA ALA A 72 -19.19 1.20 -4.99
C ALA A 72 -19.31 1.54 -6.49
N THR A 73 -19.89 2.70 -6.79
CA THR A 73 -20.17 3.08 -8.17
C THR A 73 -18.86 3.03 -8.96
N SER A 74 -18.90 2.72 -10.27
CA SER A 74 -17.68 2.64 -11.10
C SER A 74 -16.72 3.84 -10.89
N ASP A 75 -17.27 5.03 -10.68
CA ASP A 75 -16.51 6.24 -10.41
C ASP A 75 -15.86 6.26 -9.01
N GLU A 76 -16.49 5.67 -7.99
CA GLU A 76 -15.92 5.51 -6.66
C GLU A 76 -14.76 4.51 -6.66
N LEU A 77 -14.93 3.36 -7.32
CA LEU A 77 -13.87 2.37 -7.48
C LEU A 77 -12.67 2.94 -8.24
N LYS A 78 -12.92 3.72 -9.31
CA LYS A 78 -11.86 4.44 -10.03
C LYS A 78 -11.13 5.45 -9.16
N ARG A 79 -11.86 6.22 -8.32
CA ARG A 79 -11.24 7.16 -7.38
C ARG A 79 -10.37 6.46 -6.34
N ARG A 80 -10.85 5.34 -5.77
CA ARG A 80 -10.07 4.54 -4.82
C ARG A 80 -8.82 3.95 -5.47
N LYS A 81 -8.96 3.40 -6.67
CA LYS A 81 -7.84 2.86 -7.44
C LYS A 81 -6.81 3.96 -7.73
N LEU A 82 -7.24 5.11 -8.23
CA LEU A 82 -6.35 6.25 -8.50
C LEU A 82 -5.65 6.74 -7.23
N ALA A 83 -6.36 6.81 -6.10
CA ALA A 83 -5.76 7.19 -4.82
C ALA A 83 -4.69 6.17 -4.35
N ALA A 84 -4.96 4.88 -4.51
CA ALA A 84 -3.98 3.83 -4.20
C ALA A 84 -2.77 3.87 -5.13
N GLU A 85 -2.97 4.07 -6.43
CA GLU A 85 -1.90 4.21 -7.42
C GLU A 85 -1.02 5.44 -7.13
N THR A 86 -1.62 6.58 -6.79
CA THR A 86 -0.88 7.78 -6.36
C THR A 86 -0.07 7.51 -5.09
N GLY A 87 -0.68 6.89 -4.07
CA GLY A 87 0.01 6.57 -2.83
C GLY A 87 1.20 5.64 -3.04
N ALA A 88 1.05 4.61 -3.89
CA ALA A 88 2.13 3.71 -4.24
C ALA A 88 3.27 4.43 -4.99
N ALA A 89 2.93 5.32 -5.92
CA ALA A 89 3.91 6.11 -6.65
C ALA A 89 4.67 7.10 -5.74
N GLU A 90 3.99 7.73 -4.79
CA GLU A 90 4.62 8.59 -3.78
C GLU A 90 5.57 7.81 -2.87
N LEU A 91 5.18 6.61 -2.44
CA LEU A 91 6.04 5.73 -1.62
C LEU A 91 7.28 5.28 -2.41
N ALA A 92 7.11 4.86 -3.66
CA ALA A 92 8.21 4.46 -4.52
C ALA A 92 9.19 5.62 -4.77
N TYR A 93 8.67 6.84 -4.99
CA TYR A 93 9.51 8.04 -5.07
C TYR A 93 10.26 8.29 -3.76
N ALA A 94 9.58 8.20 -2.62
CA ALA A 94 10.21 8.42 -1.32
C ALA A 94 11.30 7.39 -1.01
N GLN A 95 11.11 6.12 -1.40
CA GLN A 95 12.12 5.07 -1.28
C GLN A 95 13.33 5.36 -2.20
N ALA A 96 13.08 5.67 -3.48
CA ALA A 96 14.14 5.97 -4.44
C ALA A 96 14.92 7.25 -4.09
N ALA A 97 14.28 8.21 -3.41
CA ALA A 97 14.90 9.41 -2.89
C ALA A 97 15.52 9.23 -1.48
N GLU A 98 15.56 8.00 -0.95
CA GLU A 98 16.11 7.64 0.37
C GLU A 98 15.47 8.42 1.54
N LEU A 99 14.21 8.84 1.38
CA LEU A 99 13.48 9.61 2.40
C LEU A 99 12.76 8.72 3.42
N VAL A 100 12.57 7.45 3.11
CA VAL A 100 11.90 6.46 3.96
C VAL A 100 12.64 5.13 3.94
N ALA A 101 12.60 4.42 5.07
CA ALA A 101 13.15 3.08 5.21
C ALA A 101 12.12 2.16 5.88
N PRO A 102 12.11 0.85 5.55
CA PRO A 102 11.31 -0.14 6.26
C PRO A 102 11.63 -0.17 7.76
N VAL A 103 10.59 -0.23 8.59
CA VAL A 103 10.73 -0.21 10.06
C VAL A 103 11.58 -1.39 10.55
N GLU A 104 11.35 -2.59 10.00
CA GLU A 104 12.10 -3.80 10.39
C GLU A 104 13.60 -3.71 10.09
N GLN A 105 14.00 -3.00 9.01
CA GLN A 105 15.41 -2.76 8.72
C GLN A 105 16.03 -1.84 9.77
N ILE A 106 15.33 -0.77 10.14
CA ILE A 106 15.79 0.15 11.19
C ILE A 106 15.90 -0.57 12.54
N GLU A 107 14.93 -1.41 12.90
CA GLU A 107 14.98 -2.18 14.15
C GLU A 107 16.18 -3.14 14.19
N ARG A 108 16.45 -3.87 13.11
CA ARG A 108 17.61 -4.77 13.00
C ARG A 108 18.93 -4.01 13.07
N ALA A 109 19.04 -2.91 12.32
CA ALA A 109 20.20 -2.03 12.34
C ALA A 109 20.49 -1.49 13.75
N MET A 110 19.46 -0.99 14.45
CA MET A 110 19.59 -0.50 15.82
C MET A 110 20.01 -1.62 16.78
N ALA A 111 19.39 -2.81 16.69
CA ALA A 111 19.75 -3.93 17.54
C ALA A 111 21.22 -4.34 17.38
N LYS A 112 21.72 -4.38 16.14
CA LYS A 112 23.12 -4.67 15.83
C LYS A 112 24.06 -3.57 16.36
N ALA A 113 23.73 -2.30 16.11
CA ALA A 113 24.50 -1.16 16.62
C ALA A 113 24.64 -1.20 18.15
N PHE A 114 23.55 -1.42 18.89
CA PHE A 114 23.60 -1.51 20.35
C PHE A 114 24.27 -2.80 20.84
N GLY A 115 24.21 -3.89 20.06
CA GLY A 115 24.98 -5.11 20.31
C GLY A 115 26.49 -4.83 20.32
N GLU A 116 26.99 -4.11 19.32
CA GLU A 116 28.39 -3.72 19.21
C GLU A 116 28.83 -2.76 20.33
N VAL A 117 27.98 -1.79 20.69
CA VAL A 117 28.21 -0.91 21.85
C VAL A 117 28.41 -1.74 23.11
N ARG A 118 27.50 -2.69 23.36
CA ARG A 118 27.58 -3.57 24.52
C ARG A 118 28.84 -4.42 24.51
N ALA A 119 29.22 -4.98 23.36
CA ALA A 119 30.41 -5.80 23.22
C ALA A 119 31.68 -5.00 23.54
N ASN A 120 31.80 -3.80 22.99
CA ASN A 120 32.95 -2.92 23.23
C ASN A 120 33.06 -2.50 24.70
N LEU A 121 31.97 -2.03 25.31
CA LEU A 121 31.97 -1.57 26.70
C LEU A 121 32.23 -2.68 27.72
N ARG A 122 31.74 -3.90 27.48
CA ARG A 122 31.86 -5.00 28.46
C ARG A 122 33.11 -5.84 28.26
N ASN A 123 33.57 -6.00 27.02
CA ASN A 123 34.62 -6.99 26.72
C ASN A 123 35.92 -6.33 26.27
N VAL A 124 35.85 -5.36 25.36
CA VAL A 124 37.04 -4.75 24.75
C VAL A 124 37.70 -3.75 25.68
N LEU A 125 36.93 -2.76 26.13
CA LEU A 125 37.42 -1.66 26.96
C LEU A 125 38.04 -2.17 28.28
N PRO A 126 37.36 -3.01 29.10
CA PRO A 126 37.93 -3.45 30.37
C PRO A 126 39.23 -4.25 30.19
N SER A 127 39.31 -5.07 29.14
CA SER A 127 40.50 -5.88 28.83
C SER A 127 41.70 -5.03 28.40
N ARG A 128 41.47 -3.92 27.69
CA ARG A 128 42.53 -2.98 27.30
C ARG A 128 42.93 -2.09 28.48
N ALA A 129 41.95 -1.51 29.17
CA ALA A 129 42.16 -0.68 30.35
C ALA A 129 42.93 -1.44 31.45
N ALA A 130 42.54 -2.68 31.76
CA ALA A 130 43.22 -3.49 32.75
C ALA A 130 44.73 -3.61 32.47
N ARG A 131 45.13 -3.86 31.21
CA ARG A 131 46.54 -3.95 30.82
C ARG A 131 47.31 -2.65 31.01
N ARG A 132 46.67 -1.50 30.79
CA ARG A 132 47.28 -0.16 30.92
C ARG A 132 47.33 0.35 32.36
N LEU A 133 46.50 -0.21 33.24
CA LEU A 133 46.32 0.26 34.61
C LEU A 133 47.01 -0.62 35.67
N ILE A 134 47.69 -1.70 35.28
CA ILE A 134 48.44 -2.55 36.23
C ILE A 134 49.48 -1.70 36.97
N GLY A 135 49.36 -1.64 38.30
CA GLY A 135 50.28 -0.91 39.17
C GLY A 135 50.08 0.61 39.19
N GLU A 136 49.09 1.15 38.47
CA GLU A 136 48.76 2.57 38.52
C GLU A 136 48.01 2.90 39.82
N THR A 137 48.40 4.00 40.47
CA THR A 137 47.84 4.45 41.76
C THR A 137 47.33 5.87 41.71
N SER A 138 47.65 6.63 40.65
CA SER A 138 47.11 7.97 40.45
C SER A 138 45.69 7.93 39.89
N GLU A 139 44.74 8.43 40.66
CA GLU A 139 43.33 8.56 40.23
C GLU A 139 43.20 9.38 38.94
N THR A 140 43.97 10.46 38.79
CA THR A 140 43.98 11.28 37.58
C THR A 140 44.39 10.48 36.35
N ARG A 141 45.43 9.64 36.48
CA ARG A 141 45.89 8.77 35.40
C ARG A 141 44.89 7.64 35.10
N LEU A 142 44.32 7.03 36.13
CA LEU A 142 43.26 6.02 36.00
C LEU A 142 42.10 6.55 35.17
N LYS A 143 41.61 7.75 35.50
CA LYS A 143 40.51 8.39 34.79
C LYS A 143 40.89 8.74 33.34
N ALA A 144 42.08 9.29 33.12
CA ALA A 144 42.55 9.63 31.78
C ALA A 144 42.60 8.40 30.86
N VAL A 145 43.15 7.28 31.34
CA VAL A 145 43.22 6.03 30.57
C VAL A 145 41.83 5.48 30.29
N LEU A 146 40.92 5.48 31.27
CA LEU A 146 39.56 5.00 31.05
C LEU A 146 38.81 5.82 29.99
N LEU A 147 38.98 7.15 30.01
CA LEU A 147 38.35 8.03 29.01
C LEU A 147 38.94 7.80 27.62
N GLU A 148 40.27 7.69 27.47
CA GLU A 148 40.89 7.32 26.19
C GLU A 148 40.36 5.98 25.64
N GLU A 149 40.17 4.99 26.52
CA GLU A 149 39.62 3.69 26.08
C GLU A 149 38.14 3.76 25.71
N VAL A 150 37.36 4.67 26.32
CA VAL A 150 35.99 4.98 25.87
C VAL A 150 36.03 5.64 24.49
N ASP A 151 36.87 6.65 24.30
CA ASP A 151 36.99 7.36 23.03
C ASP A 151 37.37 6.41 21.90
N HIS A 152 38.34 5.52 22.12
CA HIS A 152 38.70 4.49 21.15
C HIS A 152 37.57 3.51 20.84
N ALA A 153 36.73 3.16 21.83
CA ALA A 153 35.58 2.31 21.58
C ALA A 153 34.51 3.04 20.74
N LEU A 154 34.31 4.34 20.97
CA LEU A 154 33.39 5.17 20.21
C LEU A 154 33.87 5.43 18.78
N GLU A 155 35.16 5.69 18.59
CA GLU A 155 35.78 5.81 17.26
C GLU A 155 35.60 4.53 16.44
N ALA A 156 35.89 3.37 17.05
CA ALA A 156 35.69 2.08 16.38
C ALA A 156 34.22 1.85 15.97
N LEU A 157 33.26 2.26 16.81
CA LEU A 157 31.84 2.17 16.49
C LEU A 157 31.41 3.13 15.37
N ALA A 158 32.02 4.31 15.29
CA ALA A 158 31.74 5.29 14.25
C ALA A 158 32.29 4.87 12.88
N ASP A 159 33.45 4.21 12.86
CA ASP A 159 34.10 3.73 11.64
C ASP A 159 33.59 2.35 11.18
N THR A 160 32.84 1.65 12.04
CA THR A 160 32.24 0.37 11.66
C THR A 160 31.01 0.64 10.80
N ASP A 161 30.97 0.09 9.59
CA ASP A 161 29.73 -0.06 8.83
C ASP A 161 28.81 -1.03 9.58
N LEU A 162 28.02 -0.47 10.50
CA LEU A 162 27.15 -1.23 11.40
C LEU A 162 26.07 -1.99 10.61
N ILE A 163 25.79 -1.59 9.38
CA ILE A 163 24.79 -2.18 8.50
C ILE A 163 25.50 -2.52 7.18
N ALA A 164 25.52 -3.80 6.83
CA ALA A 164 25.99 -4.21 5.50
C ALA A 164 24.87 -4.03 4.48
N GLU A 165 25.21 -3.86 3.20
CA GLU A 165 24.23 -3.82 2.11
C GLU A 165 23.35 -5.08 2.09
N ALA A 166 23.90 -6.24 2.47
CA ALA A 166 23.16 -7.50 2.63
C ALA A 166 22.16 -7.50 3.80
N ASP A 167 22.31 -6.63 4.81
CA ASP A 167 21.34 -6.47 5.90
C ASP A 167 20.13 -5.59 5.46
N LEU A 168 20.26 -4.90 4.32
CA LEU A 168 19.24 -4.02 3.72
C LEU A 168 18.45 -4.72 2.60
N ASP A 169 18.93 -5.87 2.12
CA ASP A 169 18.25 -6.63 1.08
C ASP A 169 17.04 -7.34 1.70
N LEU A 170 15.86 -6.74 1.52
CA LEU A 170 14.61 -7.48 1.57
C LEU A 170 14.52 -8.19 0.23
N SER A 171 15.22 -9.32 0.07
CA SER A 171 14.79 -10.27 -0.95
C SER A 171 13.35 -10.63 -0.58
N ASP A 172 12.39 -10.09 -1.32
CA ASP A 172 11.04 -10.62 -1.36
C ASP A 172 11.18 -12.10 -1.72
N ASP A 173 11.17 -12.97 -0.71
CA ASP A 173 10.74 -14.36 -0.86
C ASP A 173 9.22 -14.34 -1.12
N GLU A 174 8.78 -13.63 -2.17
CA GLU A 174 7.48 -13.78 -2.82
C GLU A 174 7.70 -14.41 -4.20
N ASP A 175 8.27 -15.59 -4.21
CA ASP A 175 8.08 -16.55 -5.31
C ASP A 175 7.93 -17.93 -4.69
N GLY A 176 6.70 -18.19 -4.22
CA GLY A 176 6.26 -19.46 -3.66
C GLY A 176 4.92 -19.86 -4.25
N ASP A 177 4.93 -20.01 -5.58
CA ASP A 177 4.08 -20.81 -6.46
C ASP A 177 2.61 -21.10 -6.05
N GLU A 178 1.71 -20.66 -6.94
CA GLU A 178 0.33 -21.14 -7.07
C GLU A 178 0.28 -22.68 -7.21
N ASP A 179 -0.50 -23.35 -6.35
CA ASP A 179 -1.04 -24.70 -6.55
C ASP A 179 -2.58 -24.65 -6.67
#